data_AF-A0A1F6FG27-F1
#
_entry.id   AF-A0A1F6FG27-F1
#
_cell.length_a   1.000
_cell.length_b   1.000
_cell.length_c   1.000
_cell.angle_alpha   90.00
_cell.angle_beta   90.00
_cell.angle_gamma   90.00
#
_symmetry.space_group_name_H-M   'P 1'
#
loop_
_entity.id
_entity.type
_entity.pdbx_description
1 polymer ?
#
loop_
_entity_poly.entity_id
_entity_poly.type
_entity_poly.pdbx_seq_one_letter_code
_entity_poly.pdbx_strand_id
1 'polypeptide(L)'
;MNKSMLTRGFTLIELLVVIAIIGILAAVVIGSLNDARSGGQDASVKQSTANIRSQAELWYNSNGYSYANLCTQTSVDGLLSAAIDVVNGTDYAGATHGVSTYVALNTITGAASGRTAACHADETRYVAVAPLASVAEFWCVDSTGASKQSATAPASGTYVCP
;
A
#
# COMPACT_ATOMS: atom_id res chain seq x y z
N MET A 1 26.66 64.04 -4.19
CA MET A 1 25.87 63.86 -2.96
C MET A 1 25.63 62.37 -2.76
N ASN A 2 26.38 61.72 -1.88
CA ASN A 2 26.24 60.29 -1.61
C ASN A 2 25.13 60.09 -0.58
N LYS A 3 23.99 59.59 -1.04
CA LYS A 3 22.84 59.24 -0.22
C LYS A 3 23.16 57.94 0.53
N SER A 4 23.49 58.03 1.82
CA SER A 4 23.67 56.86 2.67
C SER A 4 22.33 56.12 2.78
N MET A 5 22.29 54.89 2.25
CA MET A 5 21.11 54.03 2.39
C MET A 5 21.05 53.54 3.83
N LEU A 6 20.04 53.98 4.60
CA LEU A 6 19.75 53.41 5.91
C LEU A 6 19.33 51.95 5.72
N THR A 7 20.16 51.02 6.15
CA THR A 7 19.83 49.60 6.27
C THR A 7 18.74 49.44 7.33
N ARG A 8 17.54 49.09 6.90
CA ARG A 8 16.44 48.71 7.81
C ARG A 8 16.65 47.28 8.28
N GLY A 9 16.89 47.11 9.58
CA GLY A 9 16.92 45.78 10.21
C GLY A 9 15.50 45.30 10.55
N PHE A 10 15.28 43.98 10.45
CA PHE A 10 14.04 43.34 10.88
C PHE A 10 13.97 43.33 12.41
N THR A 11 12.80 43.59 13.00
CA THR A 11 12.65 43.52 14.45
C THR A 11 12.52 42.07 14.92
N LEU A 12 12.99 41.78 16.14
CA LEU A 12 12.87 40.44 16.74
C LEU A 12 11.39 40.01 16.87
N ILE A 13 10.49 40.97 17.13
CA ILE A 13 9.06 40.71 17.25
C ILE A 13 8.42 40.37 15.89
N GLU A 14 8.86 41.01 14.81
CA GLU A 14 8.39 40.67 13.46
C GLU A 14 8.85 39.27 13.05
N LEU A 15 10.06 38.86 13.41
CA LEU A 15 10.52 37.49 13.13
C LEU A 15 9.74 36.47 13.99
N LEU A 16 9.48 36.80 15.25
CA LEU A 16 8.76 35.93 16.18
C LEU A 16 7.30 35.69 15.75
N VAL A 17 6.59 36.71 15.28
CA VAL A 17 5.20 36.53 14.81
C VAL A 17 5.14 35.70 13.52
N VAL A 18 6.13 35.82 12.63
CA VAL A 18 6.18 35.05 11.38
C VAL A 18 6.38 33.56 11.65
N ILE A 19 7.33 33.20 12.51
CA ILE A 19 7.52 31.77 12.87
C ILE A 19 6.30 31.21 13.61
N ALA A 20 5.59 32.04 14.39
CA ALA A 20 4.36 31.63 15.05
C ALA A 20 3.25 31.31 14.04
N ILE A 21 3.05 32.17 13.02
CA ILE A 21 2.06 31.94 11.96
C ILE A 21 2.44 30.71 11.11
N ILE A 22 3.70 30.58 10.71
CA ILE A 22 4.18 29.40 9.96
C ILE A 22 3.95 28.12 10.76
N GLY A 23 4.18 28.14 12.08
CA GLY A 23 3.94 27.00 12.96
C GLY A 23 2.48 26.55 12.98
N ILE A 24 1.54 27.50 13.05
CA ILE A 24 0.09 27.20 13.02
C ILE A 24 -0.31 26.60 11.67
N LEU A 25 0.14 27.22 10.57
CA LEU A 25 -0.19 26.74 9.22
C LEU A 25 0.42 25.36 8.94
N ALA A 26 1.65 25.11 9.39
CA ALA A 26 2.33 23.83 9.22
C ALA A 26 1.59 22.70 9.95
N ALA A 27 1.07 22.94 11.16
CA ALA A 27 0.34 21.93 11.93
C ALA A 27 -0.92 21.42 11.20
N VAL A 28 -1.69 22.32 10.58
CA VAL A 28 -2.90 21.95 9.82
C VAL A 28 -2.55 21.17 8.56
N VAL A 29 -1.52 21.59 7.83
CA VAL A 29 -1.10 20.96 6.56
C VAL A 29 -0.62 19.53 6.77
N ILE A 30 0.12 19.25 7.85
CA ILE A 30 0.68 17.91 8.13
C ILE A 30 -0.41 16.85 8.26
N GLY A 31 -1.53 17.17 8.93
CA GLY A 31 -2.66 16.24 9.05
C GLY A 31 -3.25 15.86 7.69
N SER A 32 -3.58 16.87 6.87
CA SER A 32 -4.13 16.65 5.53
C SER A 32 -3.19 15.92 4.57
N LEU A 33 -1.88 16.12 4.73
CA LEU A 33 -0.87 15.48 3.90
C LEU A 33 -0.73 13.98 4.22
N ASN A 34 -0.86 13.60 5.49
CA ASN A 34 -0.81 12.19 5.90
C ASN A 34 -2.01 11.40 5.35
N ASP A 35 -3.20 11.97 5.38
CA ASP A 35 -4.41 11.36 4.80
C ASP A 35 -4.29 11.24 3.27
N ALA A 36 -3.82 12.30 2.60
CA ALA A 36 -3.58 12.25 1.15
C ALA A 36 -2.52 11.21 0.76
N ARG A 37 -1.46 11.08 1.55
CA ARG A 37 -0.39 10.11 1.32
C ARG A 37 -0.91 8.68 1.49
N SER A 38 -1.66 8.39 2.54
CA SER A 38 -2.24 7.06 2.77
C SER A 38 -3.30 6.70 1.71
N GLY A 39 -4.12 7.67 1.25
CA GLY A 39 -5.04 7.46 0.13
C GLY A 39 -4.34 7.17 -1.21
N GLY A 40 -3.19 7.82 -1.47
CA GLY A 40 -2.35 7.51 -2.63
C GLY A 40 -1.71 6.12 -2.56
N GLN A 41 -1.29 5.70 -1.36
CA GLN A 41 -0.79 4.35 -1.12
C GLN A 41 -1.88 3.30 -1.39
N ASP A 42 -3.09 3.50 -0.87
CA ASP A 42 -4.23 2.62 -1.13
C ASP A 42 -4.56 2.50 -2.62
N ALA A 43 -4.49 3.61 -3.37
CA ALA A 43 -4.70 3.58 -4.82
C ALA A 43 -3.66 2.71 -5.53
N SER A 44 -2.40 2.78 -5.11
CA SER A 44 -1.33 1.92 -5.61
C SER A 44 -1.59 0.44 -5.30
N VAL A 45 -1.99 0.12 -4.06
CA VAL A 45 -2.37 -1.25 -3.65
C VAL A 45 -3.50 -1.80 -4.53
N LYS A 46 -4.55 -1.00 -4.73
CA LYS A 46 -5.70 -1.35 -5.58
C LYS A 46 -5.28 -1.55 -7.03
N GLN A 47 -4.33 -0.76 -7.54
CA GLN A 47 -3.80 -0.91 -8.88
C GLN A 47 -2.96 -2.18 -9.03
N SER A 48 -2.07 -2.46 -8.09
CA SER A 48 -1.23 -3.67 -8.12
C SER A 48 -2.08 -4.94 -8.09
N THR A 49 -3.10 -4.99 -7.22
CA THR A 49 -4.06 -6.10 -7.16
C THR A 49 -4.95 -6.19 -8.41
N ALA A 50 -5.35 -5.07 -9.01
CA ALA A 50 -6.04 -5.09 -10.30
C ALA A 50 -5.15 -5.66 -11.41
N ASN A 51 -3.85 -5.33 -11.43
CA ASN A 51 -2.89 -5.90 -12.36
C ASN A 51 -2.72 -7.41 -12.15
N ILE A 52 -2.79 -7.91 -10.91
CA ILE A 52 -2.76 -9.35 -10.62
C ILE A 52 -3.91 -10.06 -11.32
N ARG A 53 -5.12 -9.47 -11.37
CA ARG A 53 -6.24 -10.06 -12.10
C ARG A 53 -5.90 -10.25 -13.58
N SER A 54 -5.34 -9.22 -14.22
CA SER A 54 -4.91 -9.31 -15.62
C SER A 54 -3.82 -10.38 -15.81
N GLN A 55 -2.84 -10.45 -14.91
CA GLN A 55 -1.79 -11.49 -14.95
C GLN A 55 -2.36 -12.90 -14.72
N ALA A 56 -3.39 -13.03 -13.87
CA ALA A 56 -4.07 -14.29 -13.63
C ALA A 56 -4.75 -14.81 -14.90
N GLU A 57 -5.45 -13.94 -15.63
CA GLU A 57 -6.08 -14.32 -16.90
C GLU A 57 -5.06 -14.68 -17.99
N LEU A 58 -3.95 -13.95 -18.07
CA LEU A 58 -2.85 -14.29 -18.99
C LEU A 58 -2.24 -15.65 -18.63
N TRP A 59 -1.99 -15.88 -17.34
CA TRP A 59 -1.47 -17.15 -16.83
C TRP A 59 -2.42 -18.30 -17.16
N TYR A 60 -3.71 -18.15 -16.84
CA TYR A 60 -4.74 -19.15 -17.12
C TYR A 60 -4.73 -19.61 -18.58
N ASN A 61 -4.71 -18.65 -19.51
CA ASN A 61 -4.66 -18.95 -20.94
C ASN A 61 -3.36 -19.64 -21.38
N SER A 62 -2.22 -19.25 -20.80
CA SER A 62 -0.91 -19.82 -21.14
C SER A 62 -0.61 -21.17 -20.47
N ASN A 63 -1.27 -21.45 -19.35
CA ASN A 63 -1.03 -22.61 -18.48
C ASN A 63 -2.13 -23.68 -18.64
N GLY A 64 -2.63 -23.85 -19.87
CA GLY A 64 -3.60 -24.90 -20.18
C GLY A 64 -4.96 -24.74 -19.50
N TYR A 65 -5.45 -23.49 -19.36
CA TYR A 65 -6.70 -23.17 -18.68
C TYR A 65 -6.68 -23.55 -17.20
N SER A 66 -5.56 -23.27 -16.52
CA SER A 66 -5.36 -23.56 -15.10
C SER A 66 -4.65 -22.42 -14.37
N TYR A 67 -5.16 -22.06 -13.18
CA TYR A 67 -4.48 -21.12 -12.28
C TYR A 67 -3.42 -21.78 -11.39
N ALA A 68 -3.13 -23.07 -11.58
CA ALA A 68 -2.09 -23.77 -10.82
C ALA A 68 -0.75 -23.01 -10.89
N ASN A 69 -0.09 -22.87 -9.75
CA ASN A 69 1.18 -22.16 -9.61
C ASN A 69 1.15 -20.65 -9.95
N LEU A 70 -0.03 -20.04 -10.11
CA LEU A 70 -0.17 -18.60 -10.37
C LEU A 70 0.59 -17.75 -9.34
N CYS A 71 0.43 -18.07 -8.05
CA CYS A 71 1.04 -17.31 -6.96
C CYS A 71 2.57 -17.42 -6.89
N THR A 72 3.16 -18.35 -7.64
CA THR A 72 4.63 -18.48 -7.79
C THR A 72 5.17 -17.78 -9.02
N GLN A 73 4.30 -17.19 -9.85
CA GLN A 73 4.73 -16.41 -11.00
C GLN A 73 5.44 -15.14 -10.55
N THR A 74 6.61 -14.87 -11.11
CA THR A 74 7.42 -13.68 -10.81
C THR A 74 6.64 -12.38 -11.03
N SER A 75 5.75 -12.34 -12.02
CA SER A 75 4.90 -11.15 -12.27
C SER A 75 3.88 -10.93 -11.14
N VAL A 76 3.26 -11.99 -10.62
CA VAL A 76 2.30 -11.90 -9.51
C VAL A 76 3.01 -11.60 -8.20
N ASP A 77 4.15 -12.26 -7.95
CA ASP A 77 5.00 -12.02 -6.78
C ASP A 77 5.53 -10.58 -6.74
N GLY A 78 5.98 -10.05 -7.90
CA GLY A 78 6.40 -8.66 -8.07
C GLY A 78 5.28 -7.64 -7.82
N LEU A 79 4.05 -7.96 -8.22
CA LEU A 79 2.91 -7.09 -7.96
C LEU A 79 2.46 -7.12 -6.50
N LEU A 80 2.50 -8.29 -5.87
CA LEU A 80 2.11 -8.44 -4.46
C LEU A 80 3.16 -7.82 -3.54
N SER A 81 4.44 -7.93 -3.86
CA SER A 81 5.50 -7.17 -3.19
C SER A 81 5.33 -5.66 -3.38
N ALA A 82 5.13 -5.18 -4.61
CA ALA A 82 4.89 -3.75 -4.86
C ALA A 82 3.70 -3.18 -4.07
N ALA A 83 2.65 -3.97 -3.85
CA ALA A 83 1.52 -3.57 -3.02
C ALA A 83 1.90 -3.37 -1.53
N ILE A 84 2.95 -4.03 -1.05
CA ILE A 84 3.36 -4.00 0.36
C ILE A 84 4.41 -2.93 0.64
N ASP A 85 5.35 -2.73 -0.29
CA ASP A 85 6.38 -1.68 -0.17
C ASP A 85 5.75 -0.33 0.19
N VAL A 86 4.67 -0.05 -0.54
CA VAL A 86 3.95 1.20 -0.51
C VAL A 86 3.30 1.43 0.87
N VAL A 87 2.95 0.36 1.59
CA VAL A 87 2.25 0.42 2.88
C VAL A 87 3.22 0.49 4.06
N ASN A 88 4.40 -0.16 4.00
CA ASN A 88 5.25 -0.31 5.19
C ASN A 88 6.74 -0.01 5.03
N GLY A 89 7.30 0.19 3.83
CA GLY A 89 8.70 0.59 3.66
C GLY A 89 9.75 -0.27 4.38
N THR A 90 9.43 -1.51 4.78
CA THR A 90 10.36 -2.46 5.42
C THR A 90 10.59 -3.65 4.52
N ASP A 91 11.85 -4.03 4.39
CA ASP A 91 12.34 -5.11 3.54
C ASP A 91 11.63 -6.47 3.78
N TYR A 92 11.34 -7.11 2.66
CA TYR A 92 10.73 -8.42 2.53
C TYR A 92 11.59 -9.53 3.13
N ALA A 93 11.02 -10.35 4.01
CA ALA A 93 11.54 -11.70 4.21
C ALA A 93 10.93 -12.59 3.11
N GLY A 94 11.76 -13.02 2.16
CA GLY A 94 11.35 -13.78 0.98
C GLY A 94 10.45 -14.97 1.31
N ALA A 95 9.35 -15.09 0.56
CA ALA A 95 8.46 -16.23 0.63
C ALA A 95 9.20 -17.53 0.28
N THR A 96 9.12 -18.53 1.16
CA THR A 96 9.55 -19.90 0.85
C THR A 96 8.30 -20.76 0.68
N HIS A 97 8.07 -21.22 -0.56
CA HIS A 97 7.08 -22.18 -1.08
C HIS A 97 5.64 -22.23 -0.50
N GLY A 98 4.66 -22.03 -1.39
CA GLY A 98 3.29 -22.57 -1.27
C GLY A 98 2.26 -21.64 -0.64
N VAL A 99 2.71 -20.63 0.10
CA VAL A 99 1.89 -19.50 0.56
C VAL A 99 2.81 -18.30 0.58
N SER A 100 2.73 -17.41 -0.39
CA SER A 100 3.39 -16.11 -0.26
C SER A 100 2.58 -15.27 0.73
N THR A 101 2.71 -15.57 2.02
CA THR A 101 2.28 -14.67 3.10
C THR A 101 3.36 -13.61 3.23
N TYR A 102 3.15 -12.47 2.61
CA TYR A 102 4.08 -11.36 2.71
C TYR A 102 3.67 -10.50 3.90
N VAL A 103 4.47 -10.44 4.96
CA VAL A 103 4.10 -9.74 6.20
C VAL A 103 4.30 -8.23 6.05
N ALA A 104 3.23 -7.47 6.29
CA ALA A 104 3.26 -6.03 6.35
C ALA A 104 3.06 -5.60 7.83
N LEU A 105 4.01 -4.86 8.40
CA LEU A 105 3.96 -4.34 9.78
C LEU A 105 3.23 -3.00 9.82
N ASN A 106 1.99 -2.95 10.30
CA ASN A 106 1.21 -1.72 10.38
C ASN A 106 1.87 -0.65 11.30
N THR A 107 2.47 0.38 10.70
CA THR A 107 3.10 1.49 11.45
C THR A 107 2.13 2.57 11.92
N ILE A 108 0.86 2.56 11.47
CA ILE A 108 -0.14 3.61 11.77
C ILE A 108 -0.77 3.45 13.16
N THR A 109 -0.77 2.23 13.71
CA THR A 109 -1.33 1.95 15.05
C THR A 109 -0.29 1.61 16.11
N GLY A 110 1.01 1.64 15.77
CA GLY A 110 2.08 1.23 16.70
C GLY A 110 1.98 -0.22 17.17
N ALA A 111 1.20 -1.06 16.47
CA ALA A 111 0.95 -2.45 16.83
C ALA A 111 1.39 -3.37 15.70
N ALA A 112 2.26 -4.32 16.02
CA ALA A 112 2.66 -5.41 15.13
C ALA A 112 1.49 -6.39 14.91
N SER A 113 0.47 -5.97 14.18
CA SER A 113 -0.51 -6.88 13.60
C SER A 113 0.05 -7.25 12.23
N GLY A 114 0.60 -8.46 12.10
CA GLY A 114 1.15 -8.98 10.85
C GLY A 114 0.06 -9.07 9.78
N ARG A 115 -0.19 -7.97 9.08
CA ARG A 115 -1.17 -7.88 8.00
C ARG A 115 -0.48 -8.38 6.76
N THR A 116 -0.71 -9.64 6.42
CA THR A 116 -0.01 -10.26 5.30
C THR A 116 -0.76 -10.05 3.99
N ALA A 117 -0.07 -9.61 2.94
CA ALA A 117 -0.58 -9.88 1.60
C ALA A 117 -0.50 -11.39 1.36
N ALA A 118 -1.46 -11.94 0.63
CA ALA A 118 -1.51 -13.36 0.36
C ALA A 118 -2.03 -13.62 -1.04
N CYS A 119 -1.54 -14.68 -1.65
CA CYS A 119 -2.08 -15.24 -2.87
C CYS A 119 -2.31 -16.73 -2.64
N HIS A 120 -3.51 -17.20 -2.98
CA HIS A 120 -3.83 -18.62 -3.06
C HIS A 120 -4.38 -18.93 -4.44
N ALA A 121 -3.92 -20.01 -5.04
CA ALA A 121 -4.42 -20.48 -6.31
C ALA A 121 -4.49 -22.01 -6.32
N ASP A 122 -5.54 -22.54 -6.91
CA ASP A 122 -5.66 -23.94 -7.33
C ASP A 122 -5.77 -23.99 -8.86
N GLU A 123 -6.13 -25.15 -9.41
CA GLU A 123 -6.27 -25.28 -10.87
C GLU A 123 -7.40 -24.41 -11.45
N THR A 124 -8.41 -24.08 -10.65
CA THR A 124 -9.67 -23.49 -11.11
C THR A 124 -9.93 -22.08 -10.60
N ARG A 125 -9.29 -21.68 -9.50
CA ARG A 125 -9.60 -20.46 -8.76
C ARG A 125 -8.33 -19.83 -8.22
N TYR A 126 -8.39 -18.53 -8.02
CA TYR A 126 -7.39 -17.78 -7.27
C TYR A 126 -8.02 -16.70 -6.41
N VAL A 127 -7.30 -16.29 -5.37
CA VAL A 127 -7.54 -15.08 -4.59
C VAL A 127 -6.20 -14.41 -4.32
N ALA A 128 -6.17 -13.09 -4.40
CA ALA A 128 -5.05 -12.27 -3.98
C ALA A 128 -5.53 -11.13 -3.11
N VAL A 129 -4.78 -10.85 -2.04
CA VAL A 129 -5.13 -9.84 -1.04
C VAL A 129 -3.89 -9.03 -0.72
N ALA A 130 -4.07 -7.73 -0.47
CA ALA A 130 -3.01 -6.85 -0.01
C ALA A 130 -3.55 -5.86 1.04
N PRO A 131 -2.75 -5.49 2.06
CA PRO A 131 -3.20 -4.56 3.09
C PRO A 131 -3.35 -3.14 2.54
N LEU A 132 -4.35 -2.41 3.02
CA LEU A 132 -4.49 -0.97 2.79
C LEU A 132 -3.66 -0.19 3.82
N ALA A 133 -3.14 0.96 3.40
CA ALA A 133 -2.43 1.91 4.26
C ALA A 133 -3.39 2.73 5.10
N SER A 134 -4.49 3.25 4.54
CA SER A 134 -5.35 4.17 5.31
C SER A 134 -6.11 3.50 6.47
N VAL A 135 -6.31 2.19 6.41
CA VAL A 135 -7.15 1.41 7.34
C VAL A 135 -6.55 0.06 7.67
N ALA A 136 -6.98 -0.56 8.77
CA ALA A 136 -6.58 -1.91 9.18
C ALA A 136 -7.28 -3.04 8.39
N GLU A 137 -7.52 -2.85 7.09
CA GLU A 137 -8.28 -3.76 6.21
C GLU A 137 -7.54 -4.06 4.91
N PHE A 138 -8.01 -5.02 4.14
CA PHE A 138 -7.33 -5.47 2.92
C PHE A 138 -8.14 -5.11 1.68
N TRP A 139 -7.44 -4.97 0.56
CA TRP A 139 -8.06 -5.04 -0.76
C TRP A 139 -7.90 -6.44 -1.32
N CYS A 140 -9.01 -7.07 -1.68
CA CYS A 140 -9.06 -8.44 -2.13
C CYS A 140 -9.62 -8.53 -3.54
N VAL A 141 -8.98 -9.35 -4.37
CA VAL A 141 -9.43 -9.73 -5.70
C VAL A 141 -9.46 -11.25 -5.86
N ASP A 142 -10.40 -11.79 -6.64
CA ASP A 142 -10.47 -13.23 -6.90
C ASP A 142 -10.96 -13.58 -8.31
N SER A 143 -10.85 -14.87 -8.62
CA SER A 143 -11.32 -15.51 -9.87
C SER A 143 -12.84 -15.40 -10.12
N THR A 144 -13.65 -15.09 -9.09
CA THR A 144 -15.10 -14.88 -9.26
C THR A 144 -15.42 -13.45 -9.71
N GLY A 145 -14.39 -12.60 -9.82
CA GLY A 145 -14.52 -11.20 -10.21
C GLY A 145 -14.63 -10.24 -9.03
N ALA A 146 -14.41 -10.71 -7.78
CA ALA A 146 -14.39 -9.83 -6.63
C ALA A 146 -13.26 -8.81 -6.75
N SER A 147 -13.54 -7.60 -6.27
CA SER A 147 -12.58 -6.50 -6.14
C SER A 147 -13.11 -5.57 -5.07
N LYS A 148 -12.89 -5.95 -3.81
CA LYS A 148 -13.54 -5.33 -2.65
C LYS A 148 -12.60 -5.22 -1.46
N GLN A 149 -12.96 -4.33 -0.56
CA GLN A 149 -12.34 -4.23 0.75
C GLN A 149 -12.80 -5.39 1.63
N SER A 150 -11.89 -5.94 2.45
CA SER A 150 -12.15 -7.05 3.37
C SER A 150 -11.48 -6.81 4.70
N ALA A 151 -12.19 -7.06 5.80
CA ALA A 151 -11.64 -6.93 7.15
C ALA A 151 -10.56 -7.98 7.46
N THR A 152 -10.56 -9.11 6.74
CA THR A 152 -9.65 -10.23 6.97
C THR A 152 -8.98 -10.70 5.68
N ALA A 153 -7.75 -11.18 5.79
CA ALA A 153 -7.13 -11.96 4.71
C ALA A 153 -7.83 -13.34 4.59
N PRO A 154 -7.94 -13.92 3.39
CA PRO A 154 -8.42 -15.28 3.21
C PRO A 154 -7.51 -16.26 3.96
N ALA A 155 -8.11 -17.30 4.54
CA ALA A 155 -7.35 -18.39 5.15
C ALA A 155 -6.68 -19.26 4.09
N SER A 156 -5.61 -19.98 4.46
CA SER A 156 -4.97 -20.94 3.57
C SER A 156 -5.98 -21.94 3.02
N GLY A 157 -5.92 -22.23 1.71
CA GLY A 157 -6.89 -23.09 1.01
C GLY A 157 -8.24 -22.42 0.71
N THR A 158 -8.39 -21.12 0.99
CA THR A 158 -9.55 -20.33 0.56
C THR A 158 -9.19 -19.59 -0.72
N TYR A 159 -10.06 -19.64 -1.73
CA TYR A 159 -9.82 -19.08 -3.07
C TYR A 159 -10.83 -18.01 -3.47
N VAL A 160 -11.53 -17.43 -2.49
CA VAL A 160 -12.55 -16.40 -2.69
C VAL A 160 -12.32 -15.32 -1.63
N CYS A 161 -12.60 -14.07 -1.99
CA CYS A 161 -12.56 -12.96 -1.05
C CYS A 161 -13.60 -13.12 0.06
N PRO A 162 -13.20 -13.00 1.34
CA PRO A 162 -14.14 -13.04 2.47
C PRO A 162 -15.27 -12.01 2.36
#